data_AF-A0AAN7X6V5-F1
#
_entry.id   AF-A0AAN7X6V5-F1
#
_cell.length_a   1.000
_cell.length_b   1.000
_cell.length_c   1.000
_cell.angle_alpha   90.00
_cell.angle_beta   90.00
_cell.angle_gamma   90.00
#
_symmetry.space_group_name_H-M   'P 1'
#
loop_
_entity.id
_entity.type
_entity.pdbx_description
1 polymer ?
#
loop_
_entity_poly.entity_id
_entity_poly.type
_entity_poly.pdbx_seq_one_letter_code
_entity_poly.pdbx_strand_id
1 'polypeptide(L)'
;MTTPGQEEKRYDRRDTTLKFVNKPDALDPYPSEDGDQCLCAEMSCGHAVTPQSLTGWCRSLLDQGQYKFKCPALEDGTLQKCDEEWPYQEVRRLAVLTVEEMAYFEENMARLAATEYCEFKTCPGCETYVEREDQSNLSVRKQTGQE
;
A
#
# COMPACT_ATOMS: atom_id res chain seq x y z
N MET A 1 -23.42 -2.32 -9.59
CA MET A 1 -23.01 -3.69 -9.95
C MET A 1 -22.27 -4.23 -8.75
N THR A 2 -22.95 -5.00 -7.90
CA THR A 2 -22.37 -5.51 -6.65
C THR A 2 -21.54 -6.73 -7.01
N THR A 3 -20.22 -6.62 -6.91
CA THR A 3 -19.29 -7.73 -7.14
C THR A 3 -19.56 -8.81 -6.08
N PRO A 4 -19.93 -10.04 -6.46
CA PRO A 4 -20.17 -11.13 -5.52
C PRO A 4 -18.81 -11.64 -5.03
N GLY A 5 -18.51 -11.45 -3.74
CA GLY A 5 -17.27 -11.96 -3.12
C GLY A 5 -16.69 -11.14 -1.97
N GLN A 6 -17.29 -10.00 -1.60
CA GLN A 6 -16.87 -9.31 -0.38
C GLN A 6 -17.55 -9.95 0.83
N GLU A 7 -16.88 -10.92 1.45
CA GLU A 7 -17.13 -11.22 2.85
C GLU A 7 -16.97 -9.90 3.63
N GLU A 8 -18.00 -9.48 4.38
CA GLU A 8 -17.96 -8.22 5.11
C GLU A 8 -16.86 -8.29 6.18
N LYS A 9 -15.70 -7.70 5.88
CA LYS A 9 -14.62 -7.58 6.85
C LYS A 9 -15.09 -6.67 7.98
N ARG A 10 -15.04 -7.18 9.21
CA ARG A 10 -15.41 -6.44 10.41
C ARG A 10 -14.33 -6.63 11.46
N TYR A 11 -14.06 -5.58 12.24
CA TYR A 11 -13.17 -5.70 13.38
C TYR A 11 -13.81 -6.56 14.48
N ASP A 12 -12.97 -7.30 15.20
CA ASP A 12 -13.41 -7.92 16.45
C ASP A 12 -13.54 -6.84 17.54
N ARG A 13 -14.75 -6.69 18.10
CA ARG A 13 -15.03 -5.75 19.21
C ARG A 13 -14.15 -5.98 20.45
N ARG A 14 -13.57 -7.17 20.58
CA ARG A 14 -12.71 -7.53 21.71
C ARG A 14 -11.23 -7.28 21.43
N ASP A 15 -10.89 -6.83 20.21
CA ASP A 15 -9.51 -6.51 19.87
C ASP A 15 -9.08 -5.21 20.57
N THR A 16 -8.42 -5.38 21.72
CA THR A 16 -7.87 -4.26 22.50
C THR A 16 -6.68 -3.58 21.84
N THR A 17 -6.20 -4.10 20.72
CA THR A 17 -5.02 -3.59 20.06
C THR A 17 -5.32 -2.52 19.03
N LEU A 18 -6.60 -2.35 18.68
CA LEU A 18 -7.11 -1.31 17.80
C LEU A 18 -7.80 -0.21 18.62
N LYS A 19 -7.67 1.03 18.15
CA LYS A 19 -8.38 2.17 18.74
C LYS A 19 -9.67 2.40 17.97
N PHE A 20 -10.77 1.86 18.49
CA PHE A 20 -12.08 2.09 17.89
C PHE A 20 -12.59 3.49 18.20
N VAL A 21 -13.10 4.17 17.17
CA VAL A 21 -13.63 5.54 17.27
C VAL A 21 -15.00 5.62 16.63
N ASN A 22 -15.86 6.48 17.18
CA ASN A 22 -17.17 6.78 16.62
C ASN A 22 -17.08 7.98 15.67
N LYS A 23 -16.28 7.80 14.61
CA LYS A 23 -16.10 8.76 13.51
C LYS A 23 -16.51 8.05 12.22
N PRO A 24 -17.04 8.78 11.22
CA PRO A 24 -17.34 8.18 9.92
C PRO A 24 -16.04 7.67 9.27
N ASP A 25 -16.18 6.64 8.45
CA ASP A 25 -15.08 6.13 7.63
C ASP A 25 -14.65 7.22 6.65
N ALA A 26 -13.39 7.63 6.72
CA ALA A 26 -12.83 8.68 5.89
C ALA A 26 -12.62 8.24 4.42
N LEU A 27 -12.69 6.94 4.14
CA LEU A 27 -12.53 6.34 2.82
C LEU A 27 -13.86 5.98 2.16
N ASP A 28 -14.95 5.88 2.93
CA ASP A 28 -16.26 5.50 2.42
C ASP A 28 -17.14 6.75 2.15
N PRO A 29 -17.39 7.11 0.89
CA PRO A 29 -18.27 8.22 0.56
C PRO A 29 -19.76 7.91 0.77
N TYR A 30 -20.13 6.65 1.02
CA TYR A 30 -21.51 6.22 1.15
C TYR A 30 -21.73 5.39 2.43
N PRO A 31 -21.68 6.03 3.61
CA PRO A 31 -21.89 5.34 4.87
C PRO A 31 -23.28 4.70 4.88
N SER A 32 -23.36 3.47 5.35
CA SER A 32 -24.63 2.74 5.45
C SER A 32 -25.62 3.51 6.33
N GLU A 33 -26.78 3.86 5.77
CA GLU A 33 -27.83 4.63 6.48
C GLU A 33 -28.54 3.77 7.55
N ASP A 34 -28.39 2.44 7.47
CA ASP A 34 -29.01 1.45 8.34
C ASP A 34 -28.38 1.30 9.73
N GLY A 35 -27.78 2.35 10.32
CA GLY A 35 -27.39 2.41 11.73
C GLY A 35 -26.38 1.35 12.24
N ASP A 36 -26.03 0.34 11.44
CA ASP A 36 -24.91 -0.57 11.65
C ASP A 36 -23.65 0.18 11.21
N GLN A 37 -23.29 1.20 11.99
CA GLN A 37 -22.02 1.87 11.84
C GLN A 37 -20.95 0.81 12.07
N CYS A 38 -20.42 0.26 10.98
CA CYS A 38 -19.31 -0.67 11.01
C CYS A 38 -18.20 -0.02 11.83
N LEU A 39 -17.63 -0.77 12.79
CA LEU A 39 -16.64 -0.23 13.70
C LEU A 39 -15.50 0.37 12.89
N CYS A 40 -15.16 1.62 13.17
CA CYS A 40 -14.04 2.29 12.54
C CYS A 40 -12.86 2.29 13.52
N ALA A 41 -11.67 1.99 13.00
CA ALA A 41 -10.42 2.08 13.75
C ALA A 41 -9.70 3.38 13.37
N GLU A 42 -9.10 4.04 14.35
CA GLU A 42 -8.30 5.24 14.13
C GLU A 42 -6.88 4.86 13.65
N MET A 43 -6.50 5.41 12.51
CA MET A 43 -5.14 5.34 11.96
C MET A 43 -4.20 6.31 12.71
N SER A 44 -2.90 6.16 12.51
CA SER A 44 -1.85 7.04 13.04
C SER A 44 -2.03 8.52 12.68
N CYS A 45 -2.67 8.80 11.53
CA CYS A 45 -3.02 10.16 11.09
C CYS A 45 -4.27 10.75 11.79
N GLY A 46 -4.97 9.98 12.63
CA GLY A 46 -6.17 10.41 13.36
C GLY A 46 -7.50 10.26 12.61
N HIS A 47 -7.45 9.80 11.35
CA HIS A 47 -8.64 9.47 10.55
C HIS A 47 -9.11 8.04 10.83
N ALA A 48 -10.42 7.86 10.75
CA ALA A 48 -11.08 6.59 11.05
C ALA A 48 -11.36 5.82 9.75
N VAL A 49 -11.13 4.51 9.76
CA VAL A 49 -11.34 3.65 8.59
C VAL A 49 -11.94 2.29 8.97
N THR A 50 -12.76 1.74 8.08
CA THR A 50 -13.20 0.34 8.16
C THR A 50 -12.18 -0.58 7.47
N PRO A 51 -12.10 -1.87 7.86
CA PRO A 51 -11.12 -2.77 7.27
C PRO A 51 -11.39 -3.02 5.79
N GLN A 52 -12.67 -3.00 5.39
CA GLN A 52 -13.10 -3.18 4.01
C GLN A 52 -12.67 -2.01 3.12
N SER A 53 -12.98 -0.77 3.52
CA SER A 53 -12.60 0.42 2.76
C SER A 53 -11.09 0.57 2.69
N LEU A 54 -10.37 0.30 3.79
CA LEU A 54 -8.90 0.36 3.81
C LEU A 54 -8.28 -0.68 2.87
N THR A 55 -8.76 -1.93 2.89
CA THR A 55 -8.30 -2.96 1.95
C THR A 55 -8.51 -2.51 0.50
N GLY A 56 -9.71 -2.03 0.17
CA GLY A 56 -10.06 -1.60 -1.19
C GLY A 56 -9.25 -0.40 -1.67
N TRP A 57 -9.02 0.57 -0.79
CA TRP A 57 -8.19 1.74 -1.07
C TRP A 57 -6.74 1.34 -1.36
N CYS A 58 -6.11 0.59 -0.46
CA CYS A 58 -4.72 0.18 -0.62
C CYS A 58 -4.51 -0.72 -1.84
N ARG A 59 -5.46 -1.62 -2.15
CA ARG A 59 -5.42 -2.40 -3.38
C ARG A 59 -5.45 -1.51 -4.62
N SER A 60 -6.35 -0.53 -4.62
CA SER A 60 -6.47 0.43 -5.72
C SER A 60 -5.21 1.28 -5.92
N LEU A 61 -4.47 1.58 -4.85
CA LEU A 61 -3.16 2.24 -4.93
C LEU A 61 -2.10 1.35 -5.60
N LEU A 62 -2.05 0.06 -5.23
CA LEU A 62 -1.13 -0.91 -5.84
C LEU A 62 -1.42 -1.11 -7.34
N ASP A 63 -2.70 -1.17 -7.73
CA ASP A 63 -3.12 -1.23 -9.14
C ASP A 63 -2.70 0.02 -9.93
N GLN A 64 -2.64 1.19 -9.27
CA GLN A 64 -2.11 2.44 -9.85
C GLN A 64 -0.58 2.53 -9.84
N GLY A 65 0.11 1.49 -9.36
CA GLY A 65 1.58 1.47 -9.25
C GLY A 65 2.15 2.25 -8.06
N GLN A 66 1.33 2.62 -7.09
CA GLN A 66 1.75 3.29 -5.86
C GLN A 66 1.92 2.26 -4.75
N TYR A 67 3.15 2.07 -4.27
CA TYR A 67 3.45 1.17 -3.14
C TYR A 67 3.49 1.86 -1.78
N LYS A 68 3.38 3.20 -1.76
CA LYS A 68 3.28 4.02 -0.55
C LYS A 68 1.82 4.29 -0.25
N PHE A 69 1.33 3.77 0.86
CA PHE A 69 -0.04 3.99 1.29
C PHE A 69 -0.15 5.33 1.98
N LYS A 70 -1.08 6.17 1.53
CA LYS A 70 -1.31 7.49 2.10
C LYS A 70 -2.78 7.72 2.41
N CYS A 71 -3.03 8.54 3.41
CA CYS A 71 -4.36 8.98 3.78
C CYS A 71 -4.95 9.93 2.70
N PRO A 72 -6.06 9.57 2.03
CA PRO A 72 -6.72 10.45 1.08
C PRO A 72 -7.71 11.42 1.73
N ALA A 73 -7.96 11.27 3.03
CA ALA A 73 -8.91 12.10 3.76
C ALA A 73 -8.46 13.56 3.80
N LEU A 74 -9.42 14.46 3.95
CA LEU A 74 -9.14 15.88 4.17
C LEU A 74 -8.80 16.13 5.65
N GLU A 75 -7.93 17.09 5.91
CA GLU A 75 -7.72 17.59 7.28
C GLU A 75 -8.97 18.31 7.78
N ASP A 76 -9.29 18.12 9.06
CA ASP A 76 -10.51 18.64 9.68
C ASP A 76 -10.59 20.17 9.54
N GLY A 77 -11.65 20.66 8.89
CA GLY A 77 -11.85 22.09 8.65
C GLY A 77 -11.06 22.70 7.49
N THR A 78 -10.38 21.91 6.66
CA THR A 78 -9.66 22.41 5.48
C THR A 78 -10.00 21.65 4.19
N LEU A 79 -9.56 22.18 3.04
CA LEU A 79 -9.59 21.51 1.74
C LEU A 79 -8.25 20.81 1.42
N GLN A 80 -7.34 20.71 2.39
CA GLN A 80 -6.06 20.05 2.22
C GLN A 80 -6.21 18.55 2.50
N LYS A 81 -5.53 17.73 1.70
CA LYS A 81 -5.44 16.29 1.95
C LYS A 81 -4.44 16.04 3.06
N CYS A 82 -4.75 15.09 3.93
CA CYS A 82 -3.86 14.65 4.99
C CYS A 82 -2.51 14.17 4.42
N ASP A 83 -2.53 13.34 3.37
CA ASP A 83 -1.34 12.80 2.66
C ASP A 83 -0.32 12.07 3.56
N GLU A 84 -0.67 11.82 4.82
CA GLU A 84 0.18 11.11 5.78
C GLU A 84 0.43 9.67 5.32
N GLU A 85 1.68 9.23 5.40
CA GLU A 85 2.10 7.91 4.98
C GLU A 85 1.78 6.86 6.06
N TRP A 86 1.09 5.80 5.67
CA TRP A 86 0.75 4.68 6.54
C TRP A 86 1.75 3.54 6.37
N PRO A 87 2.43 3.10 7.45
CA PRO A 87 3.33 1.96 7.38
C PRO A 87 2.54 0.69 7.06
N TYR A 88 3.10 -0.18 6.22
CA TYR A 88 2.42 -1.42 5.81
C TYR A 88 2.01 -2.31 7.00
N GLN A 89 2.79 -2.31 8.09
CA GLN A 89 2.43 -3.06 9.31
C GLN A 89 1.12 -2.57 9.93
N GLU A 90 0.87 -1.26 9.90
CA GLU A 90 -0.38 -0.68 10.36
C GLU A 90 -1.52 -1.04 9.41
N VAL A 91 -1.32 -0.85 8.10
CA VAL A 91 -2.30 -1.21 7.06
C VAL A 91 -2.71 -2.67 7.16
N ARG A 92 -1.74 -3.59 7.25
CA ARG A 92 -1.99 -5.04 7.35
C ARG A 92 -2.86 -5.39 8.55
N ARG A 93 -2.64 -4.71 9.69
CA ARG A 93 -3.39 -4.94 10.92
C ARG A 93 -4.81 -4.37 10.83
N LEU A 94 -4.95 -3.12 10.38
CA LEU A 94 -6.26 -2.44 10.33
C LEU A 94 -7.11 -2.88 9.14
N ALA A 95 -6.52 -3.33 8.04
CA ALA A 95 -7.29 -3.85 6.91
C ALA A 95 -7.77 -5.29 7.12
N VAL A 96 -7.33 -5.95 8.20
CA VAL A 96 -7.60 -7.37 8.50
C VAL A 96 -7.34 -8.20 7.23
N LEU A 97 -6.13 -8.06 6.68
CA LEU A 97 -5.76 -8.75 5.45
C LEU A 97 -5.68 -10.25 5.70
N THR A 98 -6.27 -11.05 4.81
CA THR A 98 -6.06 -12.49 4.78
C THR A 98 -4.64 -12.81 4.33
N VAL A 99 -4.21 -14.05 4.52
CA VAL A 99 -2.88 -14.50 4.07
C VAL A 99 -2.70 -14.31 2.56
N GLU A 100 -3.76 -14.57 1.78
CA GLU A 100 -3.75 -14.39 0.33
C GLU A 100 -3.62 -12.91 -0.07
N GLU A 101 -4.36 -12.02 0.60
CA GLU A 101 -4.26 -10.58 0.36
C GLU A 101 -2.91 -10.03 0.77
N MET A 102 -2.36 -10.48 1.90
CA MET A 102 -1.01 -10.10 2.32
C MET A 102 0.02 -10.47 1.26
N ALA A 103 -0.02 -11.70 0.74
CA ALA A 103 0.89 -12.14 -0.31
C ALA A 103 0.78 -11.27 -1.56
N TYR A 104 -0.45 -10.95 -2.00
CA TYR A 104 -0.69 -10.06 -3.12
C TYR A 104 -0.11 -8.65 -2.88
N PHE A 105 -0.31 -8.10 -1.68
CA PHE A 105 0.21 -6.77 -1.32
C PHE A 105 1.73 -6.77 -1.30
N GLU A 106 2.35 -7.72 -0.60
CA GLU A 106 3.81 -7.83 -0.46
C GLU A 106 4.49 -8.03 -1.82
N GLU A 107 3.95 -8.89 -2.68
CA GLU A 107 4.46 -9.11 -4.04
C GLU A 107 4.38 -7.84 -4.89
N ASN A 108 3.23 -7.15 -4.90
CA ASN A 108 3.07 -5.94 -5.71
C ASN A 108 3.92 -4.78 -5.18
N MET A 109 3.98 -4.58 -3.87
CA MET A 109 4.87 -3.58 -3.27
C MET A 109 6.33 -3.86 -3.63
N ALA A 110 6.79 -5.11 -3.48
CA ALA A 110 8.17 -5.50 -3.81
C ALA A 110 8.48 -5.27 -5.29
N ARG A 111 7.55 -5.65 -6.19
CA ARG A 111 7.69 -5.45 -7.64
C ARG A 111 7.75 -3.96 -8.01
N LEU A 112 6.89 -3.14 -7.41
CA LEU A 112 6.84 -1.70 -7.67
C LEU A 112 8.07 -0.98 -7.12
N ALA A 113 8.48 -1.29 -5.89
CA ALA A 113 9.72 -0.78 -5.31
C ALA A 113 10.93 -1.20 -6.15
N ALA A 114 11.02 -2.47 -6.58
CA ALA A 114 12.09 -2.92 -7.46
C ALA A 114 12.09 -2.17 -8.80
N THR A 115 10.93 -1.83 -9.36
CA THR A 115 10.85 -1.04 -10.60
C THR A 115 11.33 0.41 -10.39
N GLU A 116 11.07 1.00 -9.22
CA GLU A 116 11.51 2.36 -8.88
C GLU A 116 13.01 2.45 -8.59
N TYR A 117 13.56 1.52 -7.81
CA TYR A 117 14.98 1.52 -7.42
C TYR A 117 15.89 0.81 -8.42
N CYS A 118 15.36 -0.17 -9.14
CA CYS A 118 16.05 -0.80 -10.25
C CYS A 118 15.60 -0.10 -11.53
N GLU A 119 16.16 1.09 -11.76
CA GLU A 119 16.41 1.55 -13.12
C GLU A 119 17.29 0.49 -13.79
N PHE A 120 16.67 -0.58 -14.29
CA PHE A 120 17.30 -1.50 -15.22
C PHE A 120 17.60 -0.67 -16.46
N LYS A 121 18.76 -0.01 -16.46
CA LYS A 121 19.46 0.41 -17.67
C LYS A 121 19.78 -0.90 -18.39
N THR A 122 18.84 -1.40 -19.19
CA THR A 122 19.17 -2.38 -20.21
C THR A 122 20.30 -1.77 -21.02
N CYS A 123 21.46 -2.43 -21.03
CA CYS A 123 22.54 -2.03 -21.91
C CYS A 123 21.96 -2.08 -23.33
N PRO A 124 21.90 -0.96 -24.08
CA PRO A 124 21.29 -0.93 -25.41
C PRO A 124 22.04 -1.78 -26.45
N GLY A 125 23.08 -2.53 -26.04
CA GLY A 125 23.90 -3.35 -26.93
C GLY A 125 23.87 -4.87 -26.70
N CYS A 126 23.35 -5.41 -25.59
CA CYS A 126 23.57 -6.85 -25.31
C CYS A 126 22.51 -7.62 -24.51
N GLU A 127 21.34 -7.04 -24.19
CA GLU A 127 20.17 -7.74 -23.59
C GLU A 127 20.46 -8.75 -22.45
N THR A 128 21.58 -8.59 -21.74
CA THR A 128 22.01 -9.51 -20.69
C THR A 128 21.97 -8.80 -19.34
N TYR A 129 21.41 -9.51 -18.35
CA TYR A 129 21.21 -9.07 -16.98
C TYR A 129 22.56 -8.86 -16.29
N VAL A 130 22.83 -7.64 -15.82
CA VAL A 130 24.07 -7.32 -15.09
C VAL A 130 23.69 -6.76 -13.72
N GLU A 131 23.85 -7.55 -12.66
CA GLU A 131 23.96 -7.02 -11.31
C GLU A 131 25.35 -6.39 -11.12
N ARG A 132 25.41 -5.21 -10.50
CA ARG A 132 26.68 -4.55 -10.17
C ARG A 132 27.29 -5.21 -8.94
N GLU A 133 28.43 -5.86 -9.10
CA GLU A 133 29.17 -6.50 -7.99
C GLU A 133 29.93 -5.48 -7.10
N ASP A 134 30.24 -4.26 -7.58
CA ASP A 134 31.01 -3.28 -6.81
C ASP A 134 30.59 -1.82 -7.09
N GLN A 135 30.25 -1.06 -6.04
CA GLN A 135 29.81 0.33 -6.14
C GLN A 135 30.95 1.36 -6.30
N SER A 136 32.22 0.95 -6.27
CA SER A 136 33.36 1.88 -6.17
C SER A 136 34.29 1.88 -7.39
N ASN A 137 34.13 0.98 -8.36
CA ASN A 137 35.06 0.86 -9.48
C ASN A 137 34.47 1.40 -10.81
N LEU A 138 34.77 2.66 -11.12
CA LEU A 138 34.37 3.35 -12.36
C LEU A 138 35.26 3.05 -13.58
N SER A 139 36.19 2.10 -13.49
CA SER A 139 37.17 1.83 -14.56
C SER A 139 36.92 0.52 -15.31
N VAL A 140 36.40 0.63 -16.53
CA VAL A 140 36.40 -0.47 -17.51
C VAL A 140 37.75 -0.52 -18.22
N ARG A 141 38.53 -1.60 -18.00
CA ARG A 141 39.69 -1.91 -18.83
C ARG A 141 39.29 -2.93 -19.90
N LYS A 142 39.32 -2.51 -21.16
CA LYS A 142 39.23 -3.42 -22.30
C LYS A 142 40.50 -4.26 -22.35
N GLN A 143 40.40 -5.57 -22.15
CA GLN A 143 41.48 -6.48 -22.55
C GLN A 143 41.28 -6.76 -24.03
N THR A 144 41.95 -5.98 -24.87
CA THR A 144 42.20 -6.37 -26.26
C THR A 144 43.21 -7.51 -26.22
N GLY A 145 42.75 -8.75 -26.44
CA GLY A 145 43.63 -9.85 -26.78
C GLY A 145 44.25 -9.56 -28.14
N GLN A 146 45.55 -9.26 -28.16
CA GLN A 146 46.38 -9.27 -29.36
C GLN A 146 46.78 -10.72 -29.67
N GLU A 147 46.62 -11.05 -30.95
CA GLU A 147 47.36 -12.00 -31.82
C GLU A 147 47.49 -13.47 -31.39
#